data_AF-A0A563C8E8-F1
#
_entry.id   AF-A0A563C8E8-F1
#
_cell.length_a   1.000
_cell.length_b   1.000
_cell.length_c   1.000
_cell.angle_alpha   90.00
_cell.angle_beta   90.00
_cell.angle_gamma   90.00
#
_symmetry.space_group_name_H-M   'P 1'
#
loop_
_entity.id
_entity.type
_entity.pdbx_description
1 polymer ?
#
loop_
_entity_poly.entity_id
_entity_poly.type
_entity_poly.pdbx_seq_one_letter_code
_entity_poly.pdbx_strand_id
1 'polypeptide(L)'
;MGEHIKSNLSYLCTRDATASNVENSPEGIILLSRIPRDNQPTSEVELHARPDYSLGREDSRHGVQFADLVVPRRSGTSTVQPIALKPVMSAKGAVREHKIARYLNKQGEQLTFRPLGFTRWGGNFSTITEFDQGVVSYDNTLLEKTHKPTESEIAEALTVAAQTLIILNDIGLAHGDFQVKNTASDVNGRIRVIDLTMMKRLRDTEDVLSDITLYTESLTRFGTQLSPVSPEQFDDHFLHTYEKSVSDIFPKQRQLEVKMDISAMRGSLDFLIGPSIT
;
A
#
# COMPACT_ATOMS: atom_id res chain seq x y z
N MET A 1 1.52 9.76 20.17
CA MET A 1 0.77 9.02 21.20
C MET A 1 1.58 9.05 22.48
N GLY A 2 0.93 9.08 23.65
CA GLY A 2 1.64 8.70 24.89
C GLY A 2 2.16 7.26 24.77
N GLU A 3 3.15 6.89 25.58
CA GLU A 3 3.79 5.57 25.53
C GLU A 3 2.79 4.41 25.68
N HIS A 4 1.65 4.67 26.32
CA HIS A 4 0.60 3.72 26.61
C HIS A 4 -0.78 4.38 26.50
N ILE A 5 -1.70 3.79 25.75
CA ILE A 5 -3.09 4.24 25.65
C ILE A 5 -4.03 3.07 25.91
N LYS A 6 -4.84 3.19 26.97
CA LYS A 6 -6.00 2.32 27.18
C LYS A 6 -7.16 2.78 26.30
N SER A 7 -7.83 1.84 25.65
CA SER A 7 -8.95 2.14 24.77
C SER A 7 -10.05 1.08 24.89
N ASN A 8 -11.28 1.50 24.65
CA ASN A 8 -12.39 0.57 24.50
C ASN A 8 -12.19 -0.28 23.24
N LEU A 9 -12.52 -1.56 23.34
CA LEU A 9 -12.55 -2.50 22.23
C LEU A 9 -14.00 -2.89 21.93
N SER A 10 -14.38 -2.68 20.69
CA SER A 10 -15.61 -3.20 20.09
C SER A 10 -15.28 -4.09 18.90
N TYR A 11 -16.29 -4.82 18.43
CA TYR A 11 -16.17 -5.70 17.28
C TYR A 11 -17.23 -5.36 16.23
N LEU A 12 -16.84 -5.43 14.96
CA LEU A 12 -17.74 -5.31 13.84
C LEU A 12 -17.58 -6.56 12.95
N CYS A 13 -18.69 -7.16 12.50
CA CYS A 13 -18.59 -8.27 11.58
C CYS A 13 -18.06 -7.77 10.22
N THR A 14 -17.13 -8.49 9.59
CA THR A 14 -16.48 -8.05 8.35
C THR A 14 -17.48 -7.83 7.20
N ARG A 15 -18.60 -8.56 7.17
CA ARG A 15 -19.65 -8.36 6.17
C ARG A 15 -20.45 -7.06 6.39
N ASP A 16 -20.45 -6.58 7.63
CA ASP A 16 -21.21 -5.42 8.09
C ASP A 16 -20.32 -4.15 8.17
N ALA A 17 -19.09 -4.21 7.63
CA ALA A 17 -18.19 -3.07 7.51
C ALA A 17 -18.73 -2.04 6.49
N THR A 18 -19.58 -1.14 6.98
CA THR A 18 -20.15 0.00 6.25
C THR A 18 -19.73 1.31 6.92
N ALA A 19 -19.74 2.42 6.18
CA ALA A 19 -19.35 3.73 6.73
C ALA A 19 -20.23 4.10 7.95
N SER A 20 -21.55 3.91 7.83
CA SER A 20 -22.49 4.17 8.91
C SER A 20 -22.22 3.29 10.15
N ASN A 21 -21.91 2.01 9.97
CA ASN A 21 -21.60 1.14 11.11
C ASN A 21 -20.30 1.56 11.81
N VAL A 22 -19.28 1.99 11.06
CA VAL A 22 -18.03 2.51 11.64
C VAL A 22 -18.26 3.86 12.35
N GLU A 23 -19.05 4.75 11.77
CA GLU A 23 -19.41 6.05 12.38
C GLU A 23 -20.21 5.90 13.68
N ASN A 24 -21.12 4.92 13.71
CA ASN A 24 -21.98 4.66 14.85
C ASN A 24 -21.37 3.69 15.89
N SER A 25 -20.18 3.15 15.61
CA SER A 25 -19.48 2.28 16.56
C SER A 25 -19.02 3.07 17.80
N PRO A 26 -18.90 2.43 18.97
CA PRO A 26 -18.31 3.05 20.15
C PRO A 26 -16.93 3.64 19.85
N GLU A 27 -16.58 4.74 20.52
CA GLU A 27 -15.23 5.29 20.42
C GLU A 27 -14.20 4.30 20.95
N GLY A 28 -13.05 4.21 20.27
CA GLY A 28 -11.96 3.30 20.58
C GLY A 28 -11.53 2.46 19.38
N ILE A 29 -11.08 1.24 19.67
CA ILE A 29 -10.67 0.24 18.70
C ILE A 29 -11.90 -0.58 18.26
N ILE A 30 -12.05 -0.75 16.95
CA ILE A 30 -13.12 -1.54 16.33
C ILE A 30 -12.46 -2.65 15.53
N LEU A 31 -12.37 -3.86 16.09
CA LEU A 31 -11.77 -5.01 15.39
C LEU A 31 -12.79 -5.74 14.53
N LEU A 32 -12.34 -6.16 13.34
CA LEU A 32 -13.15 -6.93 12.43
C LEU A 32 -13.19 -8.41 12.83
N SER A 33 -14.38 -8.99 12.74
CA SER A 33 -14.61 -10.39 13.09
C SER A 33 -15.36 -11.11 11.96
N ARG A 34 -14.98 -12.37 11.70
CA ARG A 34 -15.66 -13.18 10.68
C ARG A 34 -17.06 -13.65 11.13
N ILE A 35 -17.24 -13.79 12.44
CA ILE A 35 -18.49 -14.25 13.06
C ILE A 35 -19.04 -13.07 13.86
N PRO A 36 -20.36 -12.78 13.78
CA PRO A 36 -20.98 -11.76 14.61
C PRO A 36 -20.60 -11.95 16.08
N ARG A 37 -20.25 -10.84 16.74
CA ARG A 37 -19.91 -10.81 18.16
C ARG A 37 -20.93 -9.99 18.96
N ASP A 38 -22.16 -10.02 18.47
CA ASP A 38 -23.32 -9.45 19.14
C ASP A 38 -23.36 -10.10 20.53
N ASN A 39 -23.19 -9.29 21.59
CA ASN A 39 -23.10 -9.69 23.01
C ASN A 39 -21.70 -9.94 23.60
N GLN A 40 -20.59 -9.74 22.87
CA GLN A 40 -19.29 -9.70 23.55
C GLN A 40 -19.13 -8.32 24.22
N PRO A 41 -19.00 -8.24 25.56
CA PRO A 41 -18.92 -6.94 26.21
C PRO A 41 -17.65 -6.21 25.79
N THR A 42 -17.78 -4.90 25.68
CA THR A 42 -16.67 -3.98 25.46
C THR A 42 -15.58 -4.29 26.48
N SER A 43 -14.38 -4.54 26.00
CA SER A 43 -13.21 -4.81 26.84
C SER A 43 -12.23 -3.66 26.69
N GLU A 44 -11.34 -3.46 27.66
CA GLU A 44 -10.22 -2.54 27.46
C GLU A 44 -9.10 -3.26 26.72
N VAL A 45 -8.48 -2.55 25.79
CA VAL A 45 -7.23 -2.93 25.13
C VAL A 45 -6.19 -1.87 25.39
N GLU A 46 -4.94 -2.25 25.23
CA GLU A 46 -3.82 -1.33 25.36
C GLU A 46 -3.09 -1.19 24.04
N LEU A 47 -2.76 0.03 23.68
CA LEU A 47 -1.85 0.36 22.59
C LEU A 47 -0.52 0.80 23.17
N HIS A 48 0.53 0.05 22.84
CA HIS A 48 1.90 0.37 23.22
C HIS A 48 2.61 0.93 21.99
N ALA A 49 2.99 2.20 22.01
CA ALA A 49 3.60 2.84 20.85
C ALA A 49 4.95 2.19 20.51
N ARG A 50 5.17 1.88 19.22
CA ARG A 50 6.40 1.26 18.72
C ARG A 50 7.05 2.13 17.65
N PRO A 51 7.68 3.26 18.02
CA PRO A 51 8.35 4.11 17.05
C PRO A 51 9.51 3.40 16.34
N ASP A 52 10.09 2.36 16.93
CA ASP A 52 11.13 1.53 16.34
C ASP A 52 10.65 0.77 15.08
N TYR A 53 9.37 0.41 14.99
CA TYR A 53 8.77 -0.23 13.80
C TYR A 53 8.80 0.64 12.54
N SER A 54 9.13 1.91 12.73
CA SER A 54 9.14 2.92 11.68
C SER A 54 10.55 3.17 11.12
N LEU A 55 11.59 2.63 11.77
CA LEU A 55 12.97 2.69 11.29
C LEU A 55 13.07 2.14 9.86
N GLY A 56 13.76 2.88 8.98
CA GLY A 56 13.84 2.55 7.55
C GLY A 56 12.56 2.83 6.76
N ARG A 57 11.66 3.69 7.28
CA ARG A 57 10.42 4.16 6.62
C ARG A 57 10.17 5.66 6.86
N GLU A 58 11.24 6.43 7.00
CA GLU A 58 11.18 7.83 7.47
C GLU A 58 10.44 8.75 6.47
N ASP A 59 10.66 8.53 5.16
CA ASP A 59 10.07 9.33 4.09
C ASP A 59 8.66 8.87 3.65
N SER A 60 8.30 7.62 3.93
CA SER A 60 7.03 6.99 3.49
C SER A 60 5.91 7.08 4.54
N ARG A 61 6.22 7.60 5.74
CA ARG A 61 5.43 7.48 6.97
C ARG A 61 4.12 8.29 7.05
N HIS A 62 3.66 8.96 5.98
CA HIS A 62 2.49 9.86 5.88
C HIS A 62 1.40 9.68 6.96
N GLY A 63 1.64 10.18 8.18
CA GLY A 63 0.74 10.05 9.33
C GLY A 63 0.54 8.63 9.90
N VAL A 64 1.21 7.60 9.40
CA VAL A 64 1.09 6.21 9.88
C VAL A 64 1.79 6.05 11.23
N GLN A 65 1.06 5.51 12.21
CA GLN A 65 1.57 5.21 13.55
C GLN A 65 1.67 3.70 13.72
N PHE A 66 2.69 3.26 14.45
CA PHE A 66 2.93 1.84 14.72
C PHE A 66 2.82 1.56 16.22
N ALA A 67 2.19 0.44 16.55
CA ALA A 67 1.95 0.05 17.93
C ALA A 67 1.83 -1.47 18.07
N ASP A 68 2.02 -1.96 19.28
CA ASP A 68 1.54 -3.28 19.67
C ASP A 68 0.15 -3.14 20.30
N LEU A 69 -0.84 -3.83 19.72
CA LEU A 69 -2.18 -3.95 20.26
C LEU A 69 -2.24 -5.15 21.22
N VAL A 70 -2.44 -4.87 22.50
CA VAL A 70 -2.54 -5.88 23.55
C VAL A 70 -4.02 -6.11 23.86
N VAL A 71 -4.51 -7.31 23.52
CA VAL A 71 -5.88 -7.74 23.77
C VAL A 71 -5.91 -8.71 24.95
N PRO A 72 -6.48 -8.31 26.11
CA PRO A 72 -6.59 -9.20 27.26
C PRO A 72 -7.47 -10.41 26.96
N ARG A 73 -7.05 -11.60 27.41
CA ARG A 73 -7.89 -12.80 27.39
C ARG A 73 -8.45 -13.04 28.79
N ARG A 74 -9.73 -13.42 28.87
CA ARG A 74 -10.44 -13.64 30.15
C ARG A 74 -9.82 -14.72 31.05
N SER A 75 -9.04 -15.65 30.49
CA SER A 75 -8.50 -16.81 31.22
C SER A 75 -7.13 -17.25 30.69
N GLY A 76 -6.23 -16.31 30.44
CA GLY A 76 -4.88 -16.64 29.93
C GLY A 76 -4.04 -15.42 29.58
N THR A 77 -2.96 -15.67 28.84
CA THR A 77 -2.06 -14.62 28.35
C THR A 77 -2.74 -13.71 27.33
N SER A 78 -2.50 -12.40 27.48
CA SER A 78 -2.93 -11.41 26.50
C SER A 78 -2.34 -11.73 25.12
N THR A 79 -3.09 -11.41 24.07
CA THR A 79 -2.58 -11.50 22.69
C THR A 79 -1.92 -10.17 22.35
N VAL A 80 -0.70 -10.19 21.85
CA VAL A 80 0.01 -9.01 21.35
C VAL A 80 0.01 -9.07 19.82
N GLN A 81 -0.49 -8.03 19.17
CA GLN A 81 -0.55 -7.92 17.71
C GLN A 81 0.15 -6.63 17.28
N PRO A 82 1.31 -6.70 16.61
CA PRO A 82 1.90 -5.56 15.92
C PRO A 82 0.94 -5.02 14.85
N ILE A 83 0.69 -3.71 14.88
CA ILE A 83 -0.24 -3.02 13.99
C ILE A 83 0.33 -1.73 13.39
N ALA A 84 -0.22 -1.37 12.24
CA ALA A 84 -0.13 -0.02 11.69
C ALA A 84 -1.50 0.67 11.77
N LEU A 85 -1.48 1.93 12.16
CA LEU A 85 -2.63 2.82 12.27
C LEU A 85 -2.46 3.93 11.23
N LYS A 86 -3.29 3.93 10.20
CA LYS A 86 -3.25 4.94 9.15
C LYS A 86 -4.46 5.87 9.27
N PRO A 87 -4.25 7.17 9.55
CA PRO A 87 -5.33 8.15 9.57
C PRO A 87 -6.03 8.25 8.22
N VAL A 88 -7.35 8.41 8.25
CA VAL A 88 -8.18 8.62 7.07
C VAL A 88 -9.18 9.73 7.31
N MET A 89 -9.54 10.44 6.25
CA MET A 89 -10.39 11.62 6.35
C MET A 89 -11.83 11.34 6.78
N SER A 90 -12.32 10.10 6.63
CA SER A 90 -13.70 9.73 6.96
C SER A 90 -13.85 8.22 7.13
N ALA A 91 -14.92 7.79 7.80
CA ALA A 91 -15.29 6.38 7.86
C ALA A 91 -15.56 5.79 6.47
N LYS A 92 -16.11 6.57 5.54
CA LYS A 92 -16.26 6.17 4.13
C LYS A 92 -14.91 5.84 3.48
N GLY A 93 -13.90 6.67 3.73
CA GLY A 93 -12.52 6.42 3.30
C GLY A 93 -11.97 5.13 3.92
N ALA A 94 -12.09 4.98 5.25
CA ALA A 94 -11.64 3.80 5.99
C ALA A 94 -12.23 2.50 5.43
N VAL A 95 -13.55 2.49 5.23
CA VAL A 95 -14.28 1.31 4.75
C VAL A 95 -13.96 1.01 3.29
N ARG A 96 -13.77 2.03 2.44
CA ARG A 96 -13.33 1.82 1.05
C ARG A 96 -11.96 1.17 1.01
N GLU A 97 -10.98 1.73 1.73
CA GLU A 97 -9.62 1.18 1.80
C GLU A 97 -9.62 -0.25 2.36
N HIS A 98 -10.40 -0.52 3.43
CA HIS A 98 -10.61 -1.88 3.95
C HIS A 98 -11.14 -2.86 2.89
N LYS A 99 -12.16 -2.45 2.13
CA LYS A 99 -12.78 -3.30 1.10
C LYS A 99 -11.80 -3.61 -0.04
N ILE A 100 -11.00 -2.63 -0.44
CA ILE A 100 -9.94 -2.80 -1.44
C ILE A 100 -8.87 -3.75 -0.91
N ALA A 101 -8.35 -3.53 0.30
CA ALA A 101 -7.36 -4.41 0.92
C ALA A 101 -7.86 -5.86 1.03
N ARG A 102 -9.13 -6.04 1.41
CA ARG A 102 -9.75 -7.37 1.46
C ARG A 102 -9.90 -8.00 0.08
N TYR A 103 -10.18 -7.21 -0.95
CA TYR A 103 -10.28 -7.69 -2.33
C TYR A 103 -8.91 -8.15 -2.85
N LEU A 104 -7.86 -7.33 -2.67
CA LEU A 104 -6.48 -7.64 -3.07
C LEU A 104 -5.91 -8.86 -2.32
N ASN A 105 -6.28 -9.03 -1.06
CA ASN A 105 -5.82 -10.18 -0.25
C ASN A 105 -6.67 -11.44 -0.42
N LYS A 106 -7.70 -11.40 -1.28
CA LYS A 106 -8.51 -12.58 -1.60
C LYS A 106 -7.75 -13.41 -2.63
N GLN A 107 -7.52 -14.69 -2.34
CA GLN A 107 -6.72 -15.66 -3.13
C GLN A 107 -5.20 -15.61 -2.90
N GLY A 108 -4.75 -15.94 -1.68
CA GLY A 108 -3.44 -16.56 -1.43
C GLY A 108 -2.19 -15.68 -1.49
N GLU A 109 -2.19 -14.55 -2.20
CA GLU A 109 -0.96 -13.79 -2.46
C GLU A 109 -0.66 -12.68 -1.47
N GLN A 110 -1.63 -12.32 -0.61
CA GLN A 110 -1.52 -11.20 0.35
C GLN A 110 -0.82 -9.98 -0.29
N LEU A 111 -1.41 -9.45 -1.36
CA LEU A 111 -0.85 -8.33 -2.12
C LEU A 111 -0.74 -7.04 -1.29
N THR A 112 -1.37 -6.94 -0.12
CA THR A 112 -1.25 -5.76 0.76
C THR A 112 -1.40 -6.17 2.23
N PHE A 113 -1.20 -5.24 3.16
CA PHE A 113 -1.31 -5.51 4.59
C PHE A 113 -2.71 -6.00 4.98
N ARG A 114 -2.77 -6.98 5.87
CA ARG A 114 -4.05 -7.57 6.27
C ARG A 114 -4.84 -6.56 7.10
N PRO A 115 -6.07 -6.18 6.70
CA PRO A 115 -6.87 -5.27 7.49
C PRO A 115 -7.41 -5.97 8.74
N LEU A 116 -7.24 -5.33 9.89
CA LEU A 116 -7.69 -5.82 11.20
C LEU A 116 -8.91 -5.07 11.73
N GLY A 117 -9.08 -3.80 11.36
CA GLY A 117 -10.10 -2.97 12.01
C GLY A 117 -10.02 -1.49 11.68
N PHE A 118 -10.65 -0.71 12.55
CA PHE A 118 -10.70 0.74 12.50
C PHE A 118 -10.48 1.33 13.89
N THR A 119 -10.07 2.59 13.94
CA THR A 119 -10.19 3.40 15.15
C THR A 119 -11.22 4.50 14.94
N ARG A 120 -11.88 4.90 16.02
CA ARG A 120 -12.77 6.06 16.06
C ARG A 120 -12.53 6.85 17.34
N TRP A 121 -12.13 8.11 17.21
CA TRP A 121 -11.97 9.04 18.34
C TRP A 121 -12.58 10.39 17.97
N GLY A 122 -13.76 10.69 18.50
CA GLY A 122 -14.56 11.82 18.03
C GLY A 122 -14.89 11.70 16.54
N GLY A 123 -14.51 12.73 15.77
CA GLY A 123 -14.65 12.76 14.30
C GLY A 123 -13.47 12.17 13.53
N ASN A 124 -12.44 11.64 14.22
CA ASN A 124 -11.24 11.10 13.59
C ASN A 124 -11.33 9.59 13.39
N PHE A 125 -10.88 9.13 12.22
CA PHE A 125 -10.89 7.73 11.83
C PHE A 125 -9.51 7.27 11.41
N SER A 126 -9.21 5.99 11.63
CA SER A 126 -8.02 5.34 11.06
C SER A 126 -8.34 3.92 10.63
N THR A 127 -7.61 3.39 9.66
CA THR A 127 -7.58 1.95 9.38
C THR A 127 -6.52 1.29 10.27
N ILE A 128 -6.79 0.06 10.68
CA ILE A 128 -5.86 -0.81 11.40
C ILE A 128 -5.47 -1.96 10.48
N THR A 129 -4.18 -2.15 10.25
CA THR A 129 -3.64 -3.31 9.53
C THR A 129 -2.63 -4.06 10.39
N GLU A 130 -2.39 -5.32 10.07
CA GLU A 130 -1.21 -6.03 10.59
C GLU A 130 0.05 -5.29 10.18
N PHE A 131 0.99 -5.18 11.11
CA PHE A 131 2.34 -4.75 10.80
C PHE A 131 3.13 -5.94 10.23
N ASP A 132 3.70 -5.77 9.05
CA ASP A 132 4.59 -6.75 8.43
C ASP A 132 6.03 -6.21 8.51
N GLN A 133 6.83 -6.80 9.40
CA GLN A 133 8.22 -6.39 9.60
C GLN A 133 9.11 -6.73 8.39
N GLY A 134 8.73 -7.76 7.62
CA GLY A 134 9.52 -8.23 6.49
C GLY A 134 9.33 -7.44 5.20
N VAL A 135 8.50 -6.39 5.21
CA VAL A 135 8.17 -5.62 4.00
C VAL A 135 9.01 -4.36 3.91
N VAL A 136 9.75 -4.23 2.81
CA VAL A 136 10.58 -3.07 2.50
C VAL A 136 10.03 -2.40 1.25
N SER A 137 9.72 -1.10 1.34
CA SER A 137 9.32 -0.31 0.19
C SER A 137 10.52 0.15 -0.61
N TYR A 138 10.38 0.19 -1.92
CA TYR A 138 11.51 0.41 -2.82
C TYR A 138 12.05 1.85 -2.81
N ASP A 139 11.36 2.80 -2.18
CA ASP A 139 11.94 4.13 -1.93
C ASP A 139 13.10 4.05 -0.92
N ASN A 140 13.05 3.12 0.03
CA ASN A 140 14.15 2.84 0.97
C ASN A 140 15.28 2.00 0.34
N THR A 141 15.11 1.56 -0.90
CA THR A 141 16.15 0.85 -1.67
C THR A 141 16.74 1.76 -2.74
N LEU A 142 15.89 2.39 -3.55
CA LEU A 142 16.29 3.22 -4.68
C LEU A 142 16.67 4.65 -4.27
N LEU A 143 15.92 5.24 -3.32
CA LEU A 143 15.99 6.67 -2.99
C LEU A 143 16.58 6.94 -1.60
N GLU A 144 17.19 5.93 -0.99
CA GLU A 144 17.88 6.02 0.29
C GLU A 144 19.16 6.85 0.13
N LYS A 145 19.35 7.85 0.98
CA LYS A 145 20.46 8.82 0.81
C LYS A 145 21.81 8.22 1.15
N THR A 146 21.82 7.19 1.99
CA THR A 146 23.05 6.60 2.53
C THR A 146 23.49 5.35 1.78
N HIS A 147 22.70 4.86 0.83
CA HIS A 147 22.95 3.65 0.05
C HIS A 147 22.82 3.94 -1.44
N LYS A 148 23.81 3.55 -2.25
CA LYS A 148 23.68 3.57 -3.70
C LYS A 148 23.11 2.21 -4.13
N PRO A 149 21.92 2.17 -4.76
CA PRO A 149 21.33 0.90 -5.17
C PRO A 149 22.22 0.19 -6.19
N THR A 150 22.34 -1.12 -6.03
CA THR A 150 23.01 -2.01 -6.97
C THR A 150 22.15 -2.24 -8.21
N GLU A 151 22.75 -2.69 -9.31
CA GLU A 151 22.02 -3.04 -10.53
C GLU A 151 20.93 -4.09 -10.27
N SER A 152 21.19 -5.06 -9.38
CA SER A 152 20.20 -6.09 -9.01
C SER A 152 19.02 -5.50 -8.25
N GLU A 153 19.26 -4.56 -7.33
CA GLU A 153 18.20 -3.88 -6.58
C GLU A 153 17.33 -3.00 -7.51
N ILE A 154 17.97 -2.33 -8.47
CA ILE A 154 17.26 -1.56 -9.51
C ILE A 154 16.38 -2.49 -10.35
N ALA A 155 16.95 -3.58 -10.88
CA ALA A 155 16.24 -4.53 -11.70
C ALA A 155 15.05 -5.16 -10.95
N GLU A 156 15.25 -5.55 -9.67
CA GLU A 156 14.19 -6.09 -8.83
C GLU A 156 13.06 -5.08 -8.62
N ALA A 157 13.39 -3.87 -8.16
CA ALA A 157 12.39 -2.84 -7.85
C ALA A 157 11.52 -2.48 -9.06
N LEU A 158 12.14 -2.29 -10.22
CA LEU A 158 11.45 -1.98 -11.47
C LEU A 158 10.59 -3.14 -11.97
N THR A 159 11.10 -4.37 -11.88
CA THR A 159 10.35 -5.56 -12.27
C THR A 159 9.14 -5.76 -11.36
N VAL A 160 9.30 -5.61 -10.05
CA VAL A 160 8.19 -5.73 -9.09
C VAL A 160 7.16 -4.62 -9.29
N ALA A 161 7.59 -3.39 -9.59
CA ALA A 161 6.66 -2.31 -9.90
C ALA A 161 5.84 -2.60 -11.17
N ALA A 162 6.47 -3.08 -12.25
CA ALA A 162 5.76 -3.50 -13.45
C ALA A 162 4.79 -4.65 -13.18
N GLN A 163 5.22 -5.69 -12.46
CA GLN A 163 4.37 -6.81 -12.05
C GLN A 163 3.19 -6.36 -11.18
N THR A 164 3.40 -5.37 -10.31
CA THR A 164 2.33 -4.79 -9.51
C THR A 164 1.25 -4.17 -10.39
N LEU A 165 1.62 -3.36 -11.40
CA LEU A 165 0.64 -2.80 -12.33
C LEU A 165 -0.03 -3.87 -13.18
N ILE A 166 0.71 -4.88 -13.64
CA ILE A 166 0.14 -6.03 -14.37
C ILE A 166 -0.98 -6.67 -13.54
N ILE A 167 -0.69 -7.02 -12.29
CA ILE A 167 -1.66 -7.66 -11.38
C ILE A 167 -2.87 -6.75 -11.16
N LEU A 168 -2.65 -5.47 -10.85
CA LEU A 168 -3.73 -4.53 -10.59
C LEU A 168 -4.61 -4.31 -11.83
N ASN A 169 -4.01 -4.15 -13.01
CA ASN A 169 -4.75 -3.88 -14.23
C ASN A 169 -5.50 -5.12 -14.73
N ASP A 170 -4.94 -6.32 -14.56
CA ASP A 170 -5.61 -7.60 -14.88
C ASP A 170 -6.92 -7.76 -14.09
N ILE A 171 -6.91 -7.39 -12.80
CA ILE A 171 -8.11 -7.38 -11.96
C ILE A 171 -8.97 -6.10 -12.13
N GLY A 172 -8.66 -5.25 -13.12
CA GLY A 172 -9.44 -4.08 -13.48
C GLY A 172 -9.31 -2.90 -12.52
N LEU A 173 -8.16 -2.74 -11.87
CA LEU A 173 -7.83 -1.65 -10.96
C LEU A 173 -6.65 -0.80 -11.47
N ALA A 174 -6.69 0.49 -11.17
CA ALA A 174 -5.58 1.42 -11.26
C ALA A 174 -5.22 1.87 -9.84
N HIS A 175 -3.93 2.07 -9.56
CA HIS A 175 -3.47 2.46 -8.24
C HIS A 175 -3.82 3.92 -7.94
N GLY A 176 -3.66 4.82 -8.91
CA GLY A 176 -4.00 6.24 -8.82
C GLY A 176 -3.05 7.08 -7.96
N ASP A 177 -2.00 6.48 -7.43
CA ASP A 177 -0.87 7.15 -6.73
C ASP A 177 0.37 6.25 -6.81
N PHE A 178 0.65 5.70 -8.00
CA PHE A 178 1.66 4.67 -8.18
C PHE A 178 3.07 5.28 -8.15
N GLN A 179 3.62 5.44 -6.95
CA GLN A 179 4.97 5.97 -6.71
C GLN A 179 5.90 4.86 -6.21
N VAL A 180 7.21 5.06 -6.30
CA VAL A 180 8.23 4.12 -5.81
C VAL A 180 7.98 3.71 -4.34
N LYS A 181 7.60 4.66 -3.48
CA LYS A 181 7.26 4.42 -2.06
C LYS A 181 6.05 3.50 -1.83
N ASN A 182 5.18 3.36 -2.84
CA ASN A 182 3.95 2.58 -2.77
C ASN A 182 4.13 1.16 -3.34
N THR A 183 5.36 0.80 -3.72
CA THR A 183 5.75 -0.54 -4.16
C THR A 183 6.74 -1.16 -3.18
N ALA A 184 6.59 -2.45 -2.94
CA ALA A 184 7.39 -3.18 -1.97
C ALA A 184 7.42 -4.68 -2.26
N SER A 185 8.34 -5.37 -1.62
CA SER A 185 8.36 -6.83 -1.52
C SER A 185 8.55 -7.26 -0.06
N ASP A 186 8.11 -8.48 0.27
CA ASP A 186 8.47 -9.13 1.51
C ASP A 186 9.81 -9.89 1.39
N VAL A 187 10.33 -10.40 2.51
CA VAL A 187 11.57 -11.21 2.56
C VAL A 187 11.60 -12.45 1.66
N ASN A 188 10.44 -12.89 1.14
CA ASN A 188 10.34 -14.01 0.20
C ASN A 188 10.13 -13.53 -1.25
N GLY A 189 10.31 -12.23 -1.52
CA GLY A 189 10.10 -11.61 -2.83
C GLY A 189 8.63 -11.48 -3.23
N ARG A 190 7.68 -11.62 -2.30
CA ARG A 190 6.26 -11.46 -2.63
C ARG A 190 5.90 -9.98 -2.70
N ILE A 191 5.19 -9.62 -3.76
CA ILE A 191 4.73 -8.26 -4.01
C ILE A 191 3.85 -7.74 -2.86
N ARG A 192 4.07 -6.47 -2.50
CA ARG A 192 3.26 -5.71 -1.56
C ARG A 192 2.94 -4.34 -2.14
N VAL A 193 1.65 -4.07 -2.29
CA VAL A 193 1.07 -2.79 -2.65
C VAL A 193 0.80 -2.00 -1.38
N ILE A 194 1.35 -0.80 -1.32
CA ILE A 194 1.23 0.12 -0.19
C ILE A 194 0.36 1.29 -0.60
N ASP A 195 -0.39 1.83 0.36
CA ASP A 195 -1.28 2.98 0.18
C ASP A 195 -2.38 2.82 -0.89
N LEU A 196 -3.55 2.34 -0.46
CA LEU A 196 -4.67 2.06 -1.35
C LEU A 196 -5.64 3.25 -1.48
N THR A 197 -5.26 4.44 -0.99
CA THR A 197 -6.21 5.57 -0.84
C THR A 197 -6.76 6.02 -2.19
N MET A 198 -5.92 6.08 -3.24
CA MET A 198 -6.32 6.55 -4.56
C MET A 198 -6.81 5.43 -5.49
N MET A 199 -6.75 4.17 -5.06
CA MET A 199 -7.04 3.02 -5.90
C MET A 199 -8.47 3.00 -6.41
N LYS A 200 -8.63 2.88 -7.73
CA LYS A 200 -9.90 3.03 -8.43
C LYS A 200 -10.07 1.96 -9.49
N ARG A 201 -11.28 1.83 -10.02
CA ARG A 201 -11.53 0.97 -11.18
C ARG A 201 -10.74 1.52 -12.37
N LEU A 202 -10.06 0.64 -13.08
CA LEU A 202 -9.40 0.96 -14.34
C LEU A 202 -10.46 1.27 -15.41
N ARG A 203 -10.47 2.49 -15.94
CA ARG A 203 -11.49 2.93 -16.91
C ARG A 203 -10.97 2.95 -18.34
N ASP A 204 -9.75 3.41 -18.54
CA ASP A 204 -9.13 3.72 -19.82
C ASP A 204 -7.60 3.57 -19.72
N THR A 205 -6.90 3.84 -20.81
CA THR A 205 -5.43 3.75 -20.86
C THR A 205 -4.76 4.94 -20.19
N GLU A 206 -5.44 6.09 -20.05
CA GLU A 206 -4.94 7.24 -19.31
C GLU A 206 -4.68 6.90 -17.84
N ASP A 207 -5.55 6.09 -17.23
CA ASP A 207 -5.34 5.59 -15.86
C ASP A 207 -4.02 4.77 -15.76
N VAL A 208 -3.64 4.00 -16.79
CA VAL A 208 -2.36 3.25 -16.84
C VAL A 208 -1.19 4.21 -17.01
N LEU A 209 -1.27 5.09 -18.01
CA LEU A 209 -0.22 6.04 -18.32
C LEU A 209 0.05 6.96 -17.12
N SER A 210 -0.98 7.39 -16.41
CA SER A 210 -0.87 8.17 -15.19
C SER A 210 -0.08 7.42 -14.10
N ASP A 211 -0.36 6.14 -13.87
CA ASP A 211 0.36 5.35 -12.88
C ASP A 211 1.84 5.15 -13.29
N ILE A 212 2.12 4.87 -14.56
CA ILE A 212 3.50 4.77 -15.07
C ILE A 212 4.23 6.11 -14.92
N THR A 213 3.59 7.22 -15.27
CA THR A 213 4.17 8.56 -15.19
C THR A 213 4.50 8.94 -13.76
N LEU A 214 3.57 8.74 -12.82
CA LEU A 214 3.79 9.00 -11.40
C LEU A 214 4.97 8.19 -10.85
N TYR A 215 5.12 6.94 -11.29
CA TYR A 215 6.23 6.11 -10.86
C TYR A 215 7.55 6.66 -11.39
N THR A 216 7.62 6.96 -12.69
CA THR A 216 8.81 7.54 -13.34
C THR A 216 9.22 8.87 -12.69
N GLU A 217 8.28 9.79 -12.48
CA GLU A 217 8.56 11.08 -11.84
C GLU A 217 9.00 10.91 -10.39
N SER A 218 8.47 9.91 -9.67
CA SER A 218 8.86 9.67 -8.28
C SER A 218 10.31 9.19 -8.12
N LEU A 219 10.94 8.62 -9.16
CA LEU A 219 12.35 8.23 -9.17
C LEU A 219 13.31 9.42 -8.99
N THR A 220 12.90 10.61 -9.45
CA THR A 220 13.66 11.86 -9.29
C THR A 220 13.13 12.70 -8.12
N ARG A 221 12.25 12.13 -7.29
CA ARG A 221 11.42 12.88 -6.33
C ARG A 221 10.79 14.10 -7.00
N PHE A 222 10.15 13.89 -8.15
CA PHE A 222 9.51 14.92 -8.96
C PHE A 222 10.48 16.03 -9.38
N GLY A 223 11.66 15.64 -9.87
CA GLY A 223 12.70 16.54 -10.37
C GLY A 223 13.56 17.23 -9.29
N THR A 224 13.38 16.90 -8.02
CA THR A 224 14.19 17.49 -6.93
C THR A 224 15.53 16.79 -6.73
N GLN A 225 15.71 15.60 -7.28
CA GLN A 225 16.93 14.79 -7.21
C GLN A 225 17.22 14.12 -8.55
N LEU A 226 18.48 13.73 -8.76
CA LEU A 226 18.85 12.87 -9.89
C LEU A 226 18.29 11.46 -9.66
N SER A 227 17.86 10.81 -10.74
CA SER A 227 17.38 9.44 -10.68
C SER A 227 18.54 8.47 -10.40
N PRO A 228 18.35 7.48 -9.52
CA PRO A 228 19.28 6.36 -9.35
C PRO A 228 19.16 5.32 -10.49
N VAL A 229 18.12 5.43 -11.31
CA VAL A 229 17.79 4.52 -12.42
C VAL A 229 18.08 5.23 -13.75
N SER A 230 18.73 4.55 -14.70
CA SER A 230 18.89 5.06 -16.07
C SER A 230 17.64 4.83 -16.93
N PRO A 231 17.45 5.62 -18.01
CA PRO A 231 16.40 5.36 -19.00
C PRO A 231 16.41 3.92 -19.54
N GLU A 232 17.59 3.37 -19.82
CA GLU A 232 17.76 1.99 -20.31
C GLU A 232 17.31 0.96 -19.29
N GLN A 233 17.71 1.11 -18.02
CA GLN A 233 17.26 0.22 -16.94
C GLN A 233 15.75 0.27 -16.76
N PHE A 234 15.15 1.48 -16.84
CA PHE A 234 13.71 1.65 -16.73
C PHE A 234 12.97 0.97 -17.89
N ASP A 235 13.46 1.14 -19.12
CA ASP A 235 12.86 0.49 -20.28
C ASP A 235 12.95 -1.05 -20.17
N ASP A 236 14.14 -1.56 -19.88
CA ASP A 236 14.42 -3.00 -19.84
C ASP A 236 13.63 -3.74 -18.76
N HIS A 237 13.57 -3.16 -17.54
CA HIS A 237 13.00 -3.84 -16.39
C HIS A 237 11.55 -3.46 -16.10
N PHE A 238 11.12 -2.23 -16.40
CA PHE A 238 9.75 -1.78 -16.16
C PHE A 238 8.90 -1.87 -17.43
N LEU A 239 9.19 -1.05 -18.45
CA LEU A 239 8.29 -0.87 -19.60
C LEU A 239 8.19 -2.13 -20.46
N HIS A 240 9.32 -2.79 -20.74
CA HIS A 240 9.34 -4.05 -21.47
C HIS A 240 8.62 -5.17 -20.74
N THR A 241 8.79 -5.26 -19.41
CA THR A 241 8.08 -6.23 -18.57
C THR A 241 6.57 -5.99 -18.64
N TYR A 242 6.13 -4.75 -18.50
CA TYR A 242 4.70 -4.40 -18.58
C TYR A 242 4.14 -4.65 -19.98
N GLU A 243 4.83 -4.21 -21.04
CA GLU A 243 4.38 -4.32 -22.43
C GLU A 243 4.10 -5.76 -22.85
N LYS A 244 4.93 -6.72 -22.41
CA LYS A 244 4.75 -8.15 -22.71
C LYS A 244 3.41 -8.70 -22.23
N SER A 245 2.85 -8.12 -21.17
CA SER A 245 1.60 -8.58 -20.54
C SER A 245 0.36 -7.86 -21.07
N VAL A 246 0.52 -6.83 -21.92
CA VAL A 246 -0.60 -6.01 -22.44
C VAL A 246 -1.65 -6.85 -23.15
N SER A 247 -1.24 -7.89 -23.89
CA SER A 247 -2.18 -8.75 -24.61
C SER A 247 -3.08 -9.58 -23.71
N ASP A 248 -2.62 -9.86 -22.50
CA ASP A 248 -3.32 -10.72 -21.53
C ASP A 248 -4.26 -9.89 -20.65
N ILE A 249 -3.86 -8.65 -20.33
CA ILE A 249 -4.62 -7.71 -19.50
C ILE A 249 -5.76 -7.05 -20.30
N PHE A 250 -5.49 -6.61 -21.53
CA PHE A 250 -6.40 -5.73 -22.27
C PHE A 250 -7.10 -6.42 -23.44
N PRO A 251 -8.38 -6.08 -23.71
CA PRO A 251 -9.05 -6.51 -24.92
C PRO A 251 -8.36 -5.93 -26.15
N LYS A 252 -8.39 -6.64 -27.29
CA LYS A 252 -7.68 -6.28 -28.53
C LYS A 252 -7.85 -4.82 -28.95
N GLN A 253 -9.04 -4.24 -28.75
CA GLN A 253 -9.33 -2.85 -29.12
C GLN A 253 -8.46 -1.83 -28.35
N ARG A 254 -8.04 -2.14 -27.12
CA ARG A 254 -7.24 -1.25 -26.26
C ARG A 254 -5.74 -1.57 -26.27
N GLN A 255 -5.35 -2.75 -26.75
CA GLN A 255 -3.93 -3.16 -26.76
C GLN A 255 -3.05 -2.21 -27.56
N LEU A 256 -3.54 -1.72 -28.71
CA LEU A 256 -2.78 -0.79 -29.55
C LEU A 256 -2.57 0.55 -28.85
N GLU A 257 -3.60 1.08 -28.22
CA GLU A 257 -3.58 2.34 -27.49
C GLU A 257 -2.55 2.28 -26.34
N VAL A 258 -2.61 1.26 -25.50
CA VAL A 258 -1.64 1.05 -24.41
C VAL A 258 -0.20 0.94 -24.94
N LYS A 259 0.01 0.21 -26.04
CA LYS A 259 1.35 0.08 -26.64
C LYS A 259 1.87 1.41 -27.21
N MET A 260 0.99 2.22 -27.79
CA MET A 260 1.35 3.55 -28.25
C MET A 260 1.73 4.46 -27.08
N ASP A 261 0.97 4.41 -25.98
CA ASP A 261 1.26 5.16 -24.75
C ASP A 261 2.61 4.76 -24.15
N ILE A 262 2.90 3.45 -24.08
CA ILE A 262 4.22 2.94 -23.64
C ILE A 262 5.33 3.43 -24.57
N SER A 263 5.12 3.38 -25.90
CA SER A 263 6.11 3.86 -26.87
C SER A 263 6.37 5.36 -26.75
N ALA A 264 5.34 6.16 -26.46
CA ALA A 264 5.49 7.59 -26.21
C ALA A 264 6.24 7.86 -24.90
N MET A 265 5.96 7.08 -23.85
CA MET A 265 6.69 7.11 -22.58
C MET A 265 8.18 6.83 -22.79
N ARG A 266 8.53 5.78 -23.55
CA ARG A 266 9.92 5.46 -23.93
C ARG A 266 10.64 6.64 -24.54
N GLY A 267 10.01 7.31 -25.51
CA GLY A 267 10.57 8.50 -26.16
C GLY A 267 10.75 9.71 -25.23
N SER A 268 10.18 9.68 -24.03
CA SER A 268 10.22 10.75 -23.04
C SER A 268 11.10 10.43 -21.82
N LEU A 269 11.66 9.22 -21.71
CA LEU A 269 12.42 8.79 -20.54
C LEU A 269 13.65 9.66 -20.26
N ASP A 270 14.39 10.04 -21.30
CA ASP A 270 15.56 10.92 -21.16
C ASP A 270 15.21 12.26 -20.52
N PHE A 271 13.99 12.76 -20.74
CA PHE A 271 13.50 13.99 -20.12
C PHE A 271 12.98 13.77 -18.70
N LEU A 272 12.24 12.69 -18.46
CA LEU A 272 11.59 12.42 -17.16
C LEU A 272 12.57 11.92 -16.08
N ILE A 273 13.53 11.12 -16.49
CA ILE A 273 14.53 10.49 -15.61
C ILE A 273 15.84 11.30 -15.60
N GLY A 274 16.21 11.88 -16.75
CA GLY A 274 17.47 12.60 -16.90
C GLY A 274 18.70 11.67 -16.92
N PRO A 275 19.92 12.24 -17.02
CA PRO A 275 21.14 11.46 -16.93
C PRO A 275 21.29 10.80 -15.55
N SER A 276 21.59 9.50 -15.54
CA SER A 276 21.80 8.71 -14.31
C SER A 276 23.12 9.06 -13.62
N ILE A 277 23.18 8.87 -12.29
CA ILE A 277 24.41 8.93 -11.50
C ILE A 277 25.22 7.64 -11.74
N THR A 278 25.96 7.58 -12.85
CA THR A 278 26.98 6.55 -13.07
C THR A 278 28.02 6.56 -11.95
#